data_AF-A0A1G9TA87-F1
#
_entry.id   AF-A0A1G9TA87-F1
#
_cell.length_a   1.000
_cell.length_b   1.000
_cell.length_c   1.000
_cell.angle_alpha   90.00
_cell.angle_beta   90.00
_cell.angle_gamma   90.00
#
_symmetry.space_group_name_H-M   'P 1'
#
loop_
_entity.id
_entity.type
_entity.pdbx_description
1 polymer ?
#
loop_
_entity_poly.entity_id
_entity_poly.type
_entity_poly.pdbx_seq_one_letter_code
_entity_poly.pdbx_strand_id
1 'polypeptide(L)' 'MNWGPTRSARSMLTFDPEGLTWAQLDGDACVVCQKRWPRPRVRVGRLPDDSPVLACGDCAEALQPAPLATVVAFPTR' A
#
# COMPACT_ATOMS: atom_id res chain seq x y z
N MET A 1 -12.38 8.54 31.04
CA MET A 1 -11.82 7.49 30.18
C MET A 1 -11.54 8.10 28.82
N ASN A 2 -10.27 8.30 28.47
CA ASN A 2 -9.85 8.82 27.16
C ASN A 2 -9.52 7.63 26.27
N TRP A 3 -10.37 7.36 25.28
CA TRP A 3 -10.01 6.55 24.12
C TRP A 3 -10.23 7.42 22.88
N GLY A 4 -9.34 8.40 22.67
CA GLY A 4 -9.16 8.95 21.33
C GLY A 4 -8.35 7.95 20.50
N PRO A 5 -8.84 7.45 19.35
CA PRO A 5 -8.00 6.67 18.45
C PRO A 5 -6.88 7.58 17.95
N THR A 6 -5.73 7.47 18.60
CA THR A 6 -4.52 8.18 18.21
C THR A 6 -4.04 7.53 16.93
N ARG A 7 -3.78 8.37 15.91
CA ARG A 7 -3.14 8.07 14.63
C ARG A 7 -4.11 7.45 13.62
N SER A 8 -4.30 8.16 12.50
CA SER A 8 -4.68 7.56 11.23
C SER A 8 -3.91 6.26 11.05
N ALA A 9 -4.54 5.13 11.32
CA ALA A 9 -4.10 3.87 10.78
C ALA A 9 -4.30 4.03 9.28
N ARG A 10 -3.30 4.58 8.58
CA ARG A 10 -3.15 4.36 7.14
C ARG A 10 -3.27 2.87 7.00
N SER A 11 -4.40 2.40 6.48
CA SER A 11 -4.72 1.00 6.28
C SER A 11 -3.57 0.38 5.48
N MET A 12 -2.56 -0.16 6.17
CA MET A 12 -1.40 -0.74 5.52
C MET A 12 -1.86 -2.09 4.99
N LEU A 13 -1.99 -2.16 3.67
CA LEU A 13 -2.32 -3.38 2.96
C LEU A 13 -1.29 -4.46 3.34
N THR A 14 -1.80 -5.59 3.82
CA THR A 14 -0.97 -6.76 4.13
C THR A 14 -1.10 -7.73 2.96
N PHE A 15 0.02 -8.08 2.34
CA PHE A 15 0.08 -9.00 1.21
C PHE A 15 0.39 -10.41 1.69
N ASP A 16 -0.24 -11.40 1.06
CA ASP A 16 0.05 -12.81 1.31
C ASP A 16 1.33 -13.23 0.57
N PRO A 17 2.33 -13.80 1.27
CA PRO A 17 3.55 -14.28 0.63
C PRO A 17 3.35 -15.56 -0.21
N GLU A 18 2.31 -16.36 0.00
CA GLU A 18 2.17 -17.70 -0.63
C GLU A 18 2.02 -17.69 -2.17
N GLY A 19 1.90 -16.52 -2.80
CA GLY A 19 1.86 -16.36 -4.27
C GLY A 19 3.03 -15.57 -4.86
N LEU A 20 3.99 -15.14 -4.04
CA LEU A 20 5.06 -14.23 -4.47
C LEU A 20 6.33 -14.99 -4.83
N THR A 21 6.96 -14.55 -5.92
CA THR A 21 8.30 -14.99 -6.28
C THR A 21 9.35 -14.36 -5.35
N TRP A 22 10.50 -15.01 -5.22
CA TRP A 22 11.63 -14.47 -4.44
C TRP A 22 12.03 -13.05 -4.85
N ALA A 23 11.96 -12.72 -6.14
CA ALA A 23 12.26 -11.37 -6.63
C ALA A 23 11.23 -10.33 -6.13
N GLN A 24 9.97 -10.71 -5.92
CA GLN A 24 8.96 -9.81 -5.37
C GLN A 24 9.10 -9.65 -3.87
N LEU A 25 9.43 -10.74 -3.16
CA LEU A 25 9.69 -10.73 -1.71
C LEU A 25 10.90 -9.85 -1.35
N ASP A 26 11.95 -9.86 -2.19
CA ASP A 26 13.14 -9.01 -2.01
C ASP A 26 12.90 -7.54 -2.45
N GLY A 27 11.78 -7.26 -3.12
CA GLY A 27 11.49 -5.93 -3.68
C GLY A 27 12.21 -5.62 -5.00
N ASP A 28 12.82 -6.63 -5.62
CA ASP A 28 13.45 -6.57 -6.94
C ASP A 28 12.47 -6.58 -8.11
N ALA A 29 11.25 -7.09 -7.89
CA ALA A 29 10.19 -7.17 -8.85
C ALA A 29 8.89 -6.58 -8.30
N CYS A 30 8.08 -5.98 -9.18
CA CYS A 30 6.79 -5.44 -8.79
C CYS A 30 5.89 -6.55 -8.26
N VAL A 31 5.28 -6.35 -7.09
CA VAL A 31 4.35 -7.31 -6.47
C VAL A 31 3.15 -7.67 -7.37
N VAL A 32 2.76 -6.77 -8.29
CA VAL A 32 1.61 -6.98 -9.19
C VAL A 32 2.02 -7.62 -10.52
N CYS A 33 2.94 -6.97 -11.25
CA CYS A 33 3.26 -7.33 -12.64
C CYS A 33 4.59 -8.07 -12.82
N GLN A 34 5.32 -8.35 -11.73
CA GLN A 34 6.63 -9.04 -11.73
C GLN A 34 7.75 -8.36 -12.52
N LYS A 35 7.52 -7.13 -13.04
CA LYS A 35 8.54 -6.36 -13.76
C LYS A 35 9.70 -6.01 -12.84
N ARG A 36 10.93 -6.25 -13.31
CA ARG A 36 12.19 -5.97 -12.59
C ARG A 36 12.84 -4.63 -12.97
N TRP A 37 12.54 -4.11 -14.16
CA TRP A 37 13.11 -2.85 -14.65
C TRP A 37 12.03 -1.93 -15.23
N PRO A 38 11.92 -0.66 -14.83
CA PRO A 38 12.67 0.01 -13.76
C PRO A 38 12.43 -0.67 -12.41
N ARG A 39 13.44 -0.66 -11.53
CA ARG A 39 13.36 -1.33 -10.22
C ARG A 39 12.22 -0.72 -9.40
N PRO A 40 11.33 -1.53 -8.79
CA PRO A 40 10.27 -1.04 -7.91
C PRO A 40 10.82 -0.20 -6.76
N ARG A 41 10.16 0.92 -6.45
CA ARG A 41 10.55 1.81 -5.34
C ARG A 41 9.37 2.31 -4.52
N VAL A 42 8.13 2.04 -4.94
CA VAL A 42 6.95 2.55 -4.27
C VAL A 42 6.45 1.51 -3.28
N ARG A 43 6.44 1.86 -1.99
CA ARG A 43 5.92 0.99 -0.93
C ARG A 43 4.39 1.01 -0.95
N VAL A 44 3.78 -0.13 -1.23
CA VAL A 44 2.32 -0.28 -1.31
C VAL A 44 1.72 -1.02 -0.11
N GLY A 45 2.55 -1.72 0.66
CA GLY A 45 2.10 -2.47 1.82
C GLY A 45 3.23 -3.13 2.59
N ARG A 46 2.88 -4.21 3.29
CA ARG A 46 3.79 -5.06 4.06
C ARG A 46 3.42 -6.54 3.96
N LEU A 47 4.39 -7.39 4.24
CA LEU A 47 4.19 -8.83 4.47
C LEU A 47 3.82 -9.10 5.95
N PRO A 48 3.40 -10.33 6.30
CA PRO A 48 3.13 -10.74 7.68
C PRO A 48 4.36 -10.56 8.60
N ASP A 49 5.56 -10.69 8.04
CA ASP A 49 6.84 -10.47 8.73
C ASP A 49 7.25 -8.98 8.81
N ASP A 50 6.34 -8.05 8.52
CA ASP A 50 6.53 -6.59 8.45
C ASP A 50 7.45 -6.08 7.32
N SER A 51 8.05 -6.99 6.53
CA SER A 51 8.84 -6.67 5.34
C SER A 51 8.07 -5.80 4.34
N PRO A 52 8.69 -4.74 3.77
CA PRO A 52 8.02 -3.82 2.87
C PRO A 52 7.72 -4.46 1.51
N VAL A 53 6.52 -4.22 0.98
CA VAL A 53 6.14 -4.67 -0.36
C VAL A 53 6.26 -3.50 -1.34
N LEU A 54 7.00 -3.71 -2.44
CA LEU A 54 7.28 -2.70 -3.46
C LEU A 54 6.52 -2.96 -4.76
N ALA A 55 6.08 -1.86 -5.40
CA ALA A 55 5.48 -1.86 -6.73
C ALA A 55 6.18 -0.85 -7.66
N CYS A 56 6.03 -1.06 -8.97
CA CYS A 56 6.37 -0.05 -9.97
C CYS A 56 5.38 1.12 -9.92
N GLY A 57 5.75 2.27 -10.50
CA GLY A 57 4.91 3.48 -10.45
C GLY A 57 3.48 3.25 -10.91
N ASP A 58 3.31 2.61 -12.08
CA ASP A 58 1.99 2.36 -12.68
C ASP A 58 1.10 1.48 -11.79
N CYS A 59 1.65 0.38 -11.26
CA CYS A 59 0.89 -0.51 -10.38
C CYS A 59 0.66 0.08 -8.99
N ALA A 60 1.57 0.93 -8.52
CA ALA A 60 1.42 1.59 -7.24
C ALA A 60 0.31 2.64 -7.25
N GLU A 61 0.08 3.31 -8.38
CA GLU A 61 -1.05 4.22 -8.56
C GLU A 61 -2.38 3.46 -8.47
N ALA A 62 -2.48 2.30 -9.14
CA ALA A 62 -3.68 1.46 -9.10
C ALA A 62 -3.98 0.87 -7.69
N LEU A 63 -2.94 0.66 -6.87
CA LEU A 63 -3.06 0.11 -5.52
C LEU A 63 -3.29 1.16 -4.44
N GLN A 64 -2.98 2.43 -4.71
CA GLN A 64 -3.21 3.49 -3.74
C GLN A 64 -4.71 3.74 -3.65
N PRO A 65 -5.34 3.56 -2.47
CA PRO A 65 -6.72 3.93 -2.30
C PRO A 65 -6.83 5.43 -2.59
N ALA A 66 -7.68 5.78 -3.56
CA ALA A 66 -8.05 7.17 -3.76
C ALA A 66 -8.47 7.73 -2.40
N PRO A 67 -8.00 8.94 -2.01
CA PRO A 67 -8.51 9.58 -0.81
C PRO A 67 -10.02 9.57 -0.91
N LEU A 68 -10.70 8.88 0.00
CA LEU A 68 -12.15 8.96 0.08
C LEU A 68 -12.48 10.44 0.21
N ALA A 69 -13.13 10.98 -0.81
CA ALA A 69 -13.50 12.38 -0.85
C ALA A 69 -14.24 12.66 0.46
N THR A 70 -13.65 13.50 1.31
CA THR A 70 -14.32 13.93 2.53
C THR A 70 -15.49 14.78 2.08
N VAL A 71 -16.69 14.20 2.15
CA VAL A 71 -17.92 14.96 1.95
C VAL A 71 -18.04 15.92 3.12
N VAL A 72 -17.55 17.14 2.95
CA VAL A 72 -17.86 18.25 3.85
C VAL A 72 -19.29 18.67 3.55
N ALA A 73 -20.21 18.36 4.47
CA ALA A 73 -21.53 18.94 4.44
C ALA A 73 -21.38 20.47 4.56
N PHE A 74 -21.80 21.20 3.52
CA PHE A 74 -21.84 22.65 3.58
C PHE A 74 -22.80 23.07 4.71
N PRO A 75 -22.39 23.93 5.65
CA PRO A 75 -23.31 24.43 6.67
C PRO A 75 -24.36 25.31 5.98
N THR A 76 -25.63 24.93 6.11
CA THR A 76 -26.76 25.76 5.73
C THR A 76 -27.07 26.74 6.86
N ARG A 77 -26.39 27.89 6.90
CA ARG A 77 -26.97 29.21 7.24
C ARG A 77 -25.93 30.32 7.29
#